data_AF-A0A7X8EEA3-F1
#
_entry.id   AF-A0A7X8EEA3-F1
#
_cell.length_a   1.000
_cell.length_b   1.000
_cell.length_c   1.000
_cell.angle_alpha   90.00
_cell.angle_beta   90.00
_cell.angle_gamma   90.00
#
_symmetry.space_group_name_H-M   'P 1'
#
loop_
_entity.id
_entity.type
_entity.pdbx_description
1 polymer ?
#
loop_
_entity_poly.entity_id
_entity_poly.type
_entity_poly.pdbx_seq_one_letter_code
_entity_poly.pdbx_strand_id
1 'polypeptide(L)'
;MNERIIGKIKRVNGPVLIVKGIKDARMMELVHIGEQRLVGEVVKLHDGEATVQVYEDATGLKPEDNVYGSGMSLSVEVGPGLIGQIYDGIQRPLEELMGLSGAFIARGLSFDSISHNKRWEFTPVVKKGDAVSKGMILGTVQETNQIEHRIMVPLTIEEGIVTEVVKEGSYTVVEP
;
A
#
# COMPACT_ATOMS: atom_id res chain seq x y z
N MET A 1 -5.82 -7.04 -9.89
CA MET A 1 -4.44 -6.80 -10.38
C MET A 1 -4.03 -7.98 -11.25
N ASN A 2 -3.46 -7.74 -12.44
CA ASN A 2 -2.92 -8.82 -13.25
C ASN A 2 -1.75 -9.48 -12.53
N GLU A 3 -1.75 -10.81 -12.47
CA GLU A 3 -0.71 -11.58 -11.81
C GLU A 3 0.59 -11.56 -12.62
N ARG A 4 1.42 -10.54 -12.40
CA ARG A 4 2.75 -10.43 -13.00
C ARG A 4 3.71 -11.37 -12.28
N ILE A 5 3.83 -12.60 -12.76
CA ILE A 5 4.81 -13.57 -12.26
C ILE A 5 6.20 -13.15 -12.74
N ILE A 6 7.04 -12.69 -11.80
CA ILE A 6 8.40 -12.21 -12.10
C ILE A 6 9.44 -13.32 -12.02
N GLY A 7 9.15 -14.42 -11.33
CA GLY A 7 10.06 -15.54 -11.17
C GLY A 7 9.51 -16.62 -10.24
N LYS A 8 10.36 -17.58 -9.89
CA LYS A 8 10.04 -18.68 -8.98
C LYS A 8 11.08 -18.87 -7.90
N ILE A 9 10.69 -19.35 -6.73
CA ILE A 9 11.62 -19.65 -5.65
C ILE A 9 12.61 -20.73 -6.11
N LYS A 10 13.90 -20.41 -6.02
CA LYS A 10 15.01 -21.37 -6.18
C LYS A 10 15.40 -21.96 -4.84
N ARG A 11 15.48 -21.12 -3.79
CA ARG A 11 15.93 -21.53 -2.45
C ARG A 11 15.30 -20.66 -1.37
N VAL A 12 14.98 -21.27 -0.24
CA VAL A 12 14.49 -20.62 0.99
C VAL A 12 15.60 -20.69 2.05
N ASN A 13 15.97 -19.57 2.66
CA ASN A 13 16.94 -19.50 3.75
C ASN A 13 16.42 -18.57 4.86
N GLY A 14 15.59 -19.13 5.75
CA GLY A 14 14.87 -18.34 6.75
C GLY A 14 14.00 -17.28 6.06
N PRO A 15 14.12 -15.98 6.42
CA PRO A 15 13.33 -14.92 5.81
C PRO A 15 13.89 -14.43 4.46
N VAL A 16 15.01 -15.00 3.98
CA VAL A 16 15.64 -14.61 2.71
C VAL A 16 15.42 -15.69 1.66
N LEU A 17 14.86 -15.30 0.52
CA LEU A 17 14.61 -16.17 -0.63
C LEU A 17 15.54 -15.83 -1.78
N ILE A 18 15.95 -16.85 -2.53
CA ILE A 18 16.56 -16.68 -3.84
C ILE A 18 15.52 -17.07 -4.89
N VAL A 19 15.23 -16.16 -5.81
CA VAL A 19 14.24 -16.30 -6.88
C VAL A 19 14.98 -16.39 -8.20
N LYS A 20 14.62 -17.34 -9.05
CA LYS A 20 15.21 -17.55 -10.38
C LYS A 20 14.22 -17.19 -11.48
N GLY A 21 14.76 -17.02 -12.69
CA GLY A 21 13.96 -16.71 -13.87
C GLY A 21 13.44 -15.29 -13.86
N ILE A 22 14.16 -14.38 -13.20
CA ILE A 22 13.82 -12.97 -13.13
C ILE A 22 13.95 -12.35 -14.51
N LYS A 23 12.85 -11.75 -14.99
CA LYS A 23 12.81 -11.06 -16.28
C LYS A 23 12.80 -9.55 -16.12
N ASP A 24 11.90 -9.05 -15.29
CA ASP A 24 11.53 -7.63 -15.25
C ASP A 24 11.30 -7.12 -13.82
N ALA A 25 11.89 -7.77 -12.81
CA ALA A 25 11.83 -7.31 -11.42
C ALA A 25 12.69 -6.05 -11.21
N ARG A 26 12.22 -5.14 -10.34
CA ARG A 26 12.94 -3.94 -9.95
C ARG A 26 13.52 -4.07 -8.54
N MET A 27 14.61 -3.35 -8.29
CA MET A 27 15.16 -3.22 -6.94
C MET A 27 14.16 -2.49 -6.04
N MET A 28 14.01 -2.91 -4.78
CA MET A 28 13.01 -2.42 -3.82
C MET A 28 11.57 -2.61 -4.28
N GLU A 29 11.30 -3.55 -5.20
CA GLU A 29 9.95 -3.87 -5.63
C GLU A 29 9.26 -4.73 -4.56
N LEU A 30 8.02 -4.36 -4.22
CA LEU A 30 7.14 -5.16 -3.38
C LEU A 30 6.69 -6.40 -4.16
N VAL A 31 6.79 -7.57 -3.53
CA VAL A 31 6.42 -8.86 -4.13
C VAL A 31 5.47 -9.64 -3.22
N HIS A 32 4.64 -10.47 -3.83
CA HIS A 32 3.83 -11.47 -3.16
C HIS A 32 4.36 -12.87 -3.50
N ILE A 33 4.45 -13.74 -2.51
CA ILE A 33 5.17 -15.00 -2.64
C ILE A 33 4.27 -16.20 -2.35
N GLY A 34 4.30 -17.19 -3.25
CA GLY A 34 3.56 -18.42 -3.13
C GLY A 34 2.04 -18.23 -3.23
N GLU A 35 1.30 -19.30 -2.93
CA GLU A 35 -0.16 -19.30 -2.96
C GLU A 35 -0.76 -18.43 -1.84
N GLN A 36 -0.06 -18.34 -0.70
CA GLN A 36 -0.47 -17.54 0.45
C GLN A 36 -0.20 -16.03 0.28
N ARG A 37 0.41 -15.61 -0.83
CA ARG A 37 0.69 -14.19 -1.15
C ARG A 37 1.46 -13.44 -0.07
N LEU A 38 2.42 -14.12 0.57
CA LEU A 38 3.24 -13.53 1.62
C LEU A 38 3.97 -12.30 1.08
N VAL A 39 3.98 -11.23 1.88
CA VAL A 39 4.58 -9.96 1.49
C VAL A 39 6.10 -10.01 1.65
N GLY A 40 6.81 -9.52 0.64
CA GLY A 40 8.25 -9.34 0.69
C GLY A 40 8.76 -8.25 -0.26
N GLU A 41 10.06 -8.06 -0.29
CA GLU A 41 10.74 -7.02 -1.06
C GLU A 41 11.97 -7.57 -1.80
N VAL A 42 12.18 -7.14 -3.04
CA VAL A 42 13.42 -7.42 -3.79
C VAL A 42 14.58 -6.58 -3.23
N VAL A 43 15.57 -7.23 -2.63
CA VAL A 43 16.73 -6.59 -1.99
C VAL A 43 18.06 -6.79 -2.74
N LYS A 44 18.07 -7.62 -3.78
CA LYS A 44 19.23 -7.76 -4.67
C LYS A 44 18.79 -8.31 -6.03
N LEU A 45 19.42 -7.85 -7.10
CA LEU A 45 19.30 -8.39 -8.44
C LEU A 45 20.69 -8.79 -8.95
N HIS A 46 20.83 -10.02 -9.45
CA HIS A 46 22.09 -10.52 -9.98
C HIS A 46 21.85 -11.68 -10.96
N ASP A 47 22.36 -11.56 -12.19
CA ASP A 47 22.43 -12.64 -13.20
C ASP A 47 21.13 -13.46 -13.38
N GLY A 48 20.00 -12.77 -13.54
CA GLY A 48 18.68 -13.42 -13.74
C GLY A 48 18.08 -14.04 -12.47
N GLU A 49 18.70 -13.78 -11.31
CA GLU A 49 18.21 -14.11 -9.97
C GLU A 49 17.92 -12.83 -9.16
N ALA A 50 17.00 -12.96 -8.20
CA ALA A 50 16.70 -11.94 -7.21
C ALA A 50 16.82 -12.52 -5.81
N THR A 51 17.33 -11.71 -4.89
CA THR A 51 17.17 -11.97 -3.46
C THR A 51 15.94 -11.23 -2.98
N VAL A 52 15.02 -11.94 -2.33
CA VAL A 52 13.79 -11.39 -1.76
C VAL A 52 13.81 -11.55 -0.25
N GLN A 53 13.52 -10.48 0.48
CA GLN A 53 13.32 -10.49 1.92
C GLN A 53 11.82 -10.60 2.20
N VAL A 54 11.41 -11.63 2.95
CA VAL A 54 10.01 -11.81 3.38
C VAL A 54 9.79 -11.06 4.69
N TYR A 55 8.67 -10.36 4.80
CA TYR A 55 8.28 -9.63 6.02
C TYR A 55 7.35 -10.44 6.94
N GLU A 56 6.81 -11.55 6.44
CA GLU A 56 6.03 -12.53 7.18
C GLU A 56 6.83 -13.83 7.42
N ASP A 57 6.25 -14.76 8.17
CA ASP A 57 6.83 -16.09 8.38
C ASP A 57 6.83 -16.92 7.09
N ALA A 58 8.04 -17.17 6.57
CA ALA A 58 8.31 -17.93 5.35
C ALA A 58 8.07 -19.46 5.47
N THR A 59 7.64 -19.95 6.63
CA THR A 59 7.37 -21.38 6.85
C THR A 59 6.36 -21.93 5.84
N GLY A 60 6.72 -22.99 5.13
CA GLY A 60 5.85 -23.64 4.14
C GLY A 60 6.04 -23.13 2.71
N LEU A 61 6.82 -22.06 2.48
CA LEU A 61 7.32 -21.73 1.16
C LEU A 61 8.29 -22.82 0.67
N LYS A 62 8.25 -23.13 -0.61
CA LYS A 62 9.09 -24.18 -1.23
C LYS A 62 9.64 -23.75 -2.59
N PRO A 63 10.71 -24.40 -3.07
CA PRO A 63 11.16 -24.21 -4.45
C PRO A 63 10.03 -24.42 -5.46
N GLU A 64 10.10 -23.69 -6.57
CA GLU A 64 9.09 -23.60 -7.64
C GLU A 64 7.81 -22.80 -7.32
N ASP A 65 7.61 -22.31 -6.10
CA ASP A 65 6.53 -21.38 -5.81
C ASP A 65 6.71 -20.08 -6.61
N ASN A 66 5.59 -19.53 -7.10
CA ASN A 66 5.58 -18.31 -7.90
C ASN A 66 5.87 -17.08 -7.02
N VAL A 67 6.57 -16.11 -7.60
CA VAL A 67 6.76 -14.77 -7.04
C VAL A 67 6.09 -13.77 -7.97
N TYR A 68 5.19 -12.97 -7.42
CA TYR A 68 4.38 -11.99 -8.13
C TYR A 68 4.90 -10.59 -7.83
N GLY A 69 5.27 -9.84 -8.85
CA GLY A 69 5.78 -8.48 -8.72
C GLY A 69 4.67 -7.44 -8.81
N SER A 70 4.60 -6.53 -7.83
CA SER A 70 3.64 -5.41 -7.84
C SER A 70 3.97 -4.31 -8.85
N GLY A 71 5.24 -4.20 -9.25
CA GLY A 71 5.75 -3.11 -10.10
C GLY A 71 6.02 -1.81 -9.34
N MET A 72 5.73 -1.79 -8.04
CA MET A 72 5.84 -0.63 -7.17
C MET A 72 6.74 -0.97 -5.98
N SER A 73 7.33 0.05 -5.36
CA SER A 73 8.02 -0.12 -4.09
C SER A 73 7.03 -0.17 -2.93
N LEU A 74 7.46 -0.73 -1.80
CA LEU A 74 6.67 -0.68 -0.57
C LEU A 74 6.28 0.78 -0.29
N SER A 75 4.97 1.01 -0.22
CA SER A 75 4.36 2.32 -0.10
C SER A 75 3.29 2.25 0.98
N VAL A 76 3.00 3.39 1.59
CA VAL A 76 1.96 3.51 2.61
C VAL A 76 0.82 4.37 2.07
N GLU A 77 -0.40 4.00 2.43
CA GLU A 77 -1.58 4.80 2.15
C GLU A 77 -1.66 5.95 3.17
N VAL A 78 -1.88 7.17 2.69
CA VAL A 78 -1.96 8.36 3.53
C VAL A 78 -3.26 9.11 3.26
N GLY A 79 -4.04 9.33 4.31
CA GLY A 79 -5.34 9.98 4.20
C GLY A 79 -6.10 10.00 5.53
N PRO A 80 -7.33 10.52 5.53
CA PRO A 80 -8.18 10.53 6.71
C PRO A 80 -8.58 9.10 7.10
N GLY A 81 -8.48 8.78 8.38
CA GLY A 81 -8.69 7.44 8.93
C GLY A 81 -7.43 6.77 9.46
N LEU A 82 -6.27 7.41 9.32
CA LEU A 82 -5.03 6.94 9.93
C LEU A 82 -5.01 7.19 11.45
N ILE A 83 -5.55 8.32 11.90
CA ILE A 83 -5.46 8.73 13.29
C ILE A 83 -6.41 7.90 14.15
N GLY A 84 -5.86 7.30 15.20
CA GLY A 84 -6.59 6.43 16.13
C GLY A 84 -6.51 4.94 15.78
N GLN A 85 -5.98 4.58 14.61
CA GLN A 85 -5.77 3.20 14.21
C GLN A 85 -4.41 2.67 14.69
N ILE A 86 -4.34 1.35 14.91
CA ILE A 86 -3.10 0.64 15.23
C ILE A 86 -2.75 -0.27 14.06
N TYR A 87 -1.51 -0.19 13.59
CA TYR A 87 -1.01 -0.92 12.43
C TYR A 87 0.12 -1.88 12.80
N ASP A 88 0.32 -2.90 11.98
CA ASP A 88 1.56 -3.69 11.98
C ASP A 88 2.68 -3.02 11.15
N GLY A 89 3.81 -3.71 10.99
CA GLY A 89 4.99 -3.18 10.28
C GLY A 89 4.83 -2.94 8.78
N ILE A 90 3.72 -3.40 8.18
CA ILE A 90 3.40 -3.19 6.76
C ILE A 90 2.05 -2.47 6.57
N GLN A 91 1.62 -1.71 7.58
CA GLN A 91 0.42 -0.87 7.55
C GLN A 91 -0.92 -1.63 7.42
N ARG A 92 -1.03 -2.84 7.99
CA ARG A 92 -2.32 -3.54 8.12
C ARG A 92 -3.00 -3.17 9.45
N PRO A 93 -4.29 -2.78 9.45
CA PRO A 93 -5.00 -2.41 10.67
C PRO A 93 -5.20 -3.63 11.59
N LEU A 94 -4.66 -3.56 12.80
CA LEU A 94 -4.65 -4.69 13.75
C LEU A 94 -6.05 -5.05 14.26
N GLU A 95 -6.95 -4.08 14.40
CA GLU A 95 -8.33 -4.34 14.84
C GLU A 95 -9.11 -5.16 13.81
N GLU A 96 -8.94 -4.86 12.52
CA GLU A 96 -9.58 -5.58 11.43
C GLU A 96 -8.98 -6.98 11.27
N LEU A 97 -7.66 -7.09 11.39
CA LEU A 97 -6.96 -8.38 11.44
C LEU A 97 -7.50 -9.25 12.58
N MET A 98 -7.59 -8.70 13.80
CA MET A 98 -8.10 -9.41 14.96
C MET A 98 -9.55 -9.88 14.77
N GLY A 99 -10.39 -9.06 14.11
CA GLY A 99 -11.77 -9.42 13.78
C GLY A 99 -11.89 -10.66 12.90
N LEU A 100 -10.89 -10.94 12.06
CA LEU A 100 -10.88 -12.08 11.12
C LEU A 100 -10.04 -13.27 11.57
N SER A 101 -8.88 -13.06 12.21
CA SER A 101 -7.97 -14.12 12.62
C SER A 101 -7.94 -14.40 14.12
N GLY A 102 -8.70 -13.65 14.92
CA GLY A 102 -8.74 -13.78 16.37
C GLY A 102 -7.45 -13.27 17.03
N ALA A 103 -7.00 -13.93 18.10
CA ALA A 103 -5.87 -13.48 18.91
C ALA A 103 -4.48 -13.63 18.25
N PHE A 104 -4.40 -14.30 17.10
CA PHE A 104 -3.14 -14.51 16.36
C PHE A 104 -3.24 -13.88 14.98
N ILE A 105 -2.12 -13.36 14.46
CA ILE A 105 -2.07 -12.80 13.11
C ILE A 105 -1.88 -13.95 12.11
N ALA A 106 -2.90 -14.20 11.29
CA ALA A 106 -2.79 -15.17 10.21
C ALA A 106 -1.98 -14.59 9.04
N ARG A 107 -1.24 -15.46 8.36
CA ARG A 107 -0.33 -15.09 7.26
C ARG A 107 -1.10 -14.87 5.96
N GLY A 108 -0.61 -13.97 5.12
CA GLY A 108 -1.18 -13.74 3.80
C GLY A 108 -2.53 -12.99 3.82
N LEU A 109 -2.94 -12.46 4.98
CA LEU A 109 -4.08 -11.57 5.06
C LEU A 109 -3.68 -10.18 4.56
N SER A 110 -4.56 -9.61 3.72
CA SER A 110 -4.44 -8.27 3.16
C SER A 110 -5.71 -7.50 3.46
N PHE A 111 -5.53 -6.26 3.90
CA PHE A 111 -6.59 -5.29 4.21
C PHE A 111 -6.17 -3.94 3.65
N ASP A 112 -7.16 -3.11 3.33
CA ASP A 112 -6.91 -1.72 3.01
C ASP A 112 -6.36 -1.01 4.26
N SER A 113 -5.33 -0.19 4.09
CA SER A 113 -4.67 0.48 5.21
C SER A 113 -5.59 1.52 5.85
N ILE A 114 -6.45 2.16 5.07
CA ILE A 114 -7.54 2.99 5.57
C ILE A 114 -8.87 2.46 5.04
N SER A 115 -9.94 2.65 5.81
CA SER A 115 -11.25 2.14 5.43
C SER A 115 -11.79 2.83 4.17
N HIS A 116 -11.91 2.09 3.07
CA HIS A 116 -12.51 2.58 1.82
C HIS A 116 -14.04 2.75 1.90
N ASN A 117 -14.67 2.22 2.96
CA ASN A 117 -16.12 2.32 3.17
C ASN A 117 -16.51 3.48 4.09
N LYS A 118 -15.56 4.01 4.87
CA LYS A 118 -15.84 5.11 5.80
C LYS A 118 -16.05 6.40 5.01
N ARG A 119 -17.13 7.11 5.34
CA ARG A 119 -17.43 8.42 4.77
C ARG A 119 -16.92 9.54 5.67
N TRP A 120 -16.49 10.62 5.04
CA TRP A 120 -15.89 11.80 5.63
C TRP A 120 -16.56 13.04 5.08
N GLU A 121 -16.88 14.00 5.96
CA GLU A 121 -17.37 15.30 5.52
C GLU A 121 -16.18 16.14 5.03
N PHE A 122 -16.12 16.35 3.73
CA PHE A 122 -15.08 17.11 3.04
C PHE A 122 -15.56 18.53 2.76
N THR A 123 -14.70 19.51 3.02
CA THR A 123 -14.92 20.92 2.70
C THR A 123 -13.82 21.40 1.74
N PRO A 124 -14.15 21.76 0.48
CA PRO A 124 -13.16 22.26 -0.47
C PRO A 124 -12.67 23.67 -0.10
N VAL A 125 -11.37 23.91 -0.27
CA VAL A 125 -10.72 25.23 -0.06
C VAL A 125 -10.37 25.90 -1.39
N VAL A 126 -10.18 25.10 -2.45
CA VAL A 126 -9.91 25.58 -3.81
C VAL A 126 -11.17 25.61 -4.66
N LYS A 127 -11.13 26.38 -5.76
CA LYS A 127 -12.18 26.43 -6.79
C LYS A 127 -11.61 26.17 -8.18
N LYS A 128 -12.51 25.84 -9.11
CA LYS A 128 -12.17 25.70 -10.53
C LYS A 128 -11.43 26.94 -11.04
N GLY A 129 -10.29 26.71 -11.69
CA GLY A 129 -9.41 27.73 -12.25
C GLY A 129 -8.29 28.19 -11.32
N ASP A 130 -8.28 27.77 -10.06
CA ASP A 130 -7.17 28.09 -9.15
C ASP A 130 -5.88 27.37 -9.59
N ALA A 131 -4.75 28.08 -9.50
CA ALA A 131 -3.43 27.48 -9.65
C ALA A 131 -3.02 26.84 -8.31
N VAL A 132 -2.53 25.61 -8.37
CA VAL A 132 -2.09 24.85 -7.20
C VAL A 132 -0.69 24.29 -7.43
N SER A 133 0.05 24.12 -6.34
CA SER A 133 1.38 23.51 -6.34
C SER A 133 1.46 22.36 -5.34
N LYS A 134 2.49 21.53 -5.44
CA LYS A 134 2.73 20.41 -4.51
C LYS A 134 2.55 20.81 -3.04
N GLY A 135 1.85 19.98 -2.27
CA GLY A 135 1.61 20.20 -0.85
C GLY A 135 0.59 21.31 -0.52
N MET A 136 0.03 22.00 -1.51
CA MET A 136 -1.04 22.96 -1.29
C MET A 136 -2.32 22.24 -0.86
N ILE A 137 -3.10 22.87 0.02
CA ILE A 137 -4.34 22.29 0.56
C ILE A 137 -5.46 22.44 -0.48
N LEU A 138 -6.09 21.32 -0.83
CA LEU A 138 -7.26 21.22 -1.71
C LEU A 138 -8.56 21.35 -0.92
N GLY A 139 -8.58 20.82 0.30
CA GLY A 139 -9.71 20.89 1.21
C GLY A 139 -9.40 20.26 2.56
N THR A 140 -10.39 20.20 3.43
CA THR A 140 -10.24 19.69 4.79
C THR A 140 -11.32 18.66 5.13
N VAL A 141 -10.99 17.78 6.06
CA VAL A 141 -11.88 16.78 6.66
C VAL A 141 -11.69 16.84 8.16
N GLN A 142 -12.77 16.83 8.93
CA GLN A 142 -12.66 16.66 10.38
C GLN A 142 -12.46 15.17 10.72
N GLU A 143 -11.22 14.75 10.99
CA GLU A 143 -10.89 13.33 11.18
C GLU A 143 -11.27 12.83 12.59
N THR A 144 -11.03 13.67 13.60
CA THR A 144 -11.44 13.42 14.99
C THR A 144 -12.05 14.68 15.59
N ASN A 145 -12.60 14.63 16.81
CA ASN A 145 -13.16 15.82 17.47
C ASN A 145 -12.16 16.99 17.66
N GLN A 146 -10.86 16.75 17.52
CA GLN A 146 -9.82 17.75 17.76
C GLN A 146 -8.90 17.98 16.56
N ILE A 147 -8.92 17.08 15.56
CA ILE A 147 -7.96 17.10 14.47
C ILE A 147 -8.69 17.29 13.14
N GLU A 148 -8.37 18.41 12.51
CA GLU A 148 -8.66 18.68 11.10
C GLU A 148 -7.54 18.06 10.26
N HIS A 149 -7.93 17.20 9.33
CA HIS A 149 -7.06 16.61 8.32
C HIS A 149 -7.09 17.45 7.04
N ARG A 150 -5.92 17.79 6.51
CA ARG A 150 -5.78 18.59 5.30
C ARG A 150 -5.50 17.70 4.11
N ILE A 151 -6.39 17.73 3.13
CA ILE A 151 -6.21 17.05 1.86
C ILE A 151 -5.33 17.93 0.98
N MET A 152 -4.19 17.40 0.53
CA MET A 152 -3.16 18.18 -0.16
C MET A 152 -2.91 17.67 -1.58
N VAL A 153 -2.40 18.54 -2.43
CA VAL A 153 -1.86 18.16 -3.74
C VAL A 153 -0.73 17.14 -3.56
N PRO A 154 -0.80 15.96 -4.20
CA PRO A 154 0.25 14.96 -4.13
C PRO A 154 1.63 15.52 -4.49
N LEU A 155 2.67 15.07 -3.79
CA LEU A 155 4.04 15.57 -3.99
C LEU A 155 4.62 15.24 -5.38
N THR A 156 4.00 14.32 -6.11
CA THR A 156 4.34 13.95 -7.48
C THR A 156 3.85 14.98 -8.51
N ILE A 157 2.99 15.92 -8.12
CA ILE A 157 2.44 16.98 -8.99
C ILE A 157 3.07 18.30 -8.58
N GLU A 158 4.01 18.81 -9.39
CA GLU A 158 4.70 20.07 -9.09
C GLU A 158 3.75 21.27 -9.12
N GLU A 159 3.02 21.45 -10.21
CA GLU A 159 2.07 22.55 -10.44
C GLU A 159 0.89 22.08 -11.31
N GLY A 160 -0.27 22.73 -11.16
CA GLY A 160 -1.46 22.45 -11.95
C GLY A 160 -2.53 23.51 -11.82
N ILE A 161 -3.59 23.40 -12.63
CA ILE A 161 -4.79 24.24 -12.55
C ILE A 161 -5.97 23.33 -12.22
N VAL A 162 -6.76 23.71 -11.21
CA VAL A 162 -7.95 22.96 -10.79
C VAL A 162 -8.99 23.01 -11.92
N THR A 163 -9.27 21.87 -12.54
CA THR A 163 -10.29 21.74 -13.61
C THR A 163 -11.70 21.58 -13.05
N GLU A 164 -11.80 20.87 -11.93
CA GLU A 164 -13.04 20.53 -11.23
C GLU A 164 -12.73 20.33 -9.74
N VAL A 165 -13.72 20.59 -8.90
CA VAL A 165 -13.69 20.30 -7.47
C VAL A 165 -15.08 19.87 -7.03
N VAL A 166 -15.16 18.79 -6.26
CA VAL A 166 -16.41 18.32 -5.68
C VAL A 166 -16.97 19.35 -4.68
N LYS A 167 -18.29 19.32 -4.47
CA LYS A 167 -18.92 20.20 -3.48
C LYS A 167 -18.63 19.69 -2.07
N GLU A 168 -18.85 20.55 -1.09
CA GLU A 168 -18.89 20.12 0.31
C GLU A 168 -19.89 18.98 0.50
N GLY A 169 -19.49 17.95 1.24
CA GLY A 169 -20.34 16.81 1.52
C GLY A 169 -19.59 15.56 1.98
N SER A 170 -20.32 14.46 2.04
CA SER A 170 -19.84 13.18 2.55
C SER A 170 -19.21 12.35 1.44
N TYR A 171 -17.95 11.93 1.57
CA TYR A 171 -17.23 11.11 0.58
C TYR A 171 -16.35 10.05 1.24
N THR A 172 -16.08 8.97 0.52
CA THR A 172 -15.09 7.95 0.85
C THR A 172 -13.71 8.34 0.32
N VAL A 173 -12.66 7.68 0.81
CA VAL A 173 -11.27 7.95 0.39
C VAL A 173 -10.95 7.48 -1.04
N VAL A 174 -11.87 6.76 -1.69
CA VAL A 174 -11.74 6.28 -3.07
C VAL A 174 -12.58 7.08 -4.07
N GLU A 175 -13.39 8.02 -3.59
CA GLU A 175 -14.17 8.92 -4.46
C GLU A 175 -13.28 10.06 -5.00
N PRO A 176 -13.41 10.41 -6.29
CA PRO A 176 -12.58 11.43 -6.95
C PRO A 176 -12.95 12.87 -6.59
#